data_AF-A0A9X7BT34-F1
#
_entry.id   AF-A0A9X7BT34-F1
#
_cell.length_a   1.000
_cell.length_b   1.000
_cell.length_c   1.000
_cell.angle_alpha   90.00
_cell.angle_beta   90.00
_cell.angle_gamma   90.00
#
_symmetry.space_group_name_H-M   'P 1'
#
loop_
_entity.id
_entity.type
_entity.pdbx_description
1 polymer ?
#
loop_
_entity_poly.entity_id
_entity_poly.type
_entity_poly.pdbx_seq_one_letter_code
_entity_poly.pdbx_strand_id
1 'polypeptide(L)'
;MLIGPSLTLEQLEEKMQDKLYDIKMNRNKKVKELETLHAELNDISKTVYDDASDSRIANPKYVKLFEEFSEKQKELSEMDETQTYIESKLQELEDIEERSKGKGNINKSENKITLTLNDCLKLGIELEGSVIK
;
A
#
# COMPACT_ATOMS: atom_id res chain seq x y z
N MET A 1 19.33 1.66 -13.87
CA MET A 1 18.50 1.03 -12.82
C MET A 1 19.11 1.40 -11.49
N LEU A 2 18.35 2.04 -10.60
CA LEU A 2 18.81 2.30 -9.24
C LEU A 2 18.53 1.04 -8.40
N ILE A 3 19.56 0.55 -7.72
CA ILE A 3 19.56 -0.71 -6.97
C ILE A 3 19.39 -0.41 -5.47
N GLY A 4 18.61 -1.25 -4.79
CA GLY A 4 18.39 -1.21 -3.35
C GLY A 4 19.35 -2.12 -2.57
N PRO A 5 19.04 -2.45 -1.30
CA PRO A 5 19.91 -3.30 -0.49
C PRO A 5 19.81 -4.76 -0.97
N SER A 6 20.87 -5.52 -0.71
CA SER A 6 20.85 -6.96 -0.86
C SER A 6 20.36 -7.61 0.43
N LEU A 7 19.25 -8.34 0.36
CA LEU A 7 18.67 -9.06 1.49
C LEU A 7 18.75 -10.56 1.25
N THR A 8 18.81 -11.34 2.33
CA THR A 8 18.58 -12.78 2.22
C THR A 8 17.11 -13.04 1.87
N LEU A 9 16.81 -14.21 1.30
CA LEU A 9 15.41 -14.57 1.00
C LEU A 9 14.57 -14.65 2.28
N GLU A 10 15.17 -15.07 3.40
CA GLU A 10 14.54 -15.07 4.72
C GLU A 10 14.19 -13.65 5.19
N GLN A 11 15.14 -12.71 5.12
CA GLN A 11 14.89 -11.30 5.47
C GLN A 11 13.82 -10.67 4.59
N LEU A 12 13.82 -11.00 3.30
CA LEU A 12 12.83 -10.49 2.36
C LEU A 12 11.43 -11.03 2.68
N GLU A 13 11.31 -12.31 3.03
CA GLU A 13 10.06 -12.94 3.45
C GLU A 13 9.53 -12.30 4.75
N GLU A 14 10.37 -12.13 5.77
CA GLU A 14 9.99 -11.49 7.03
C GLU A 14 9.44 -10.08 6.79
N LYS A 15 10.16 -9.25 6.01
CA LYS A 15 9.69 -7.89 5.67
C LYS A 15 8.38 -7.89 4.88
N MET A 16 8.17 -8.86 4.01
CA MET A 16 6.92 -9.03 3.28
C MET A 16 5.76 -9.41 4.22
N GLN A 17 6.00 -10.32 5.17
CA GLN A 17 5.01 -10.73 6.17
C GLN A 17 4.64 -9.58 7.12
N ASP A 18 5.63 -8.83 7.60
CA ASP A 18 5.42 -7.63 8.43
C ASP A 18 4.57 -6.59 7.69
N LYS A 19 4.92 -6.32 6.43
CA LYS A 19 4.17 -5.37 5.60
C LYS A 19 2.73 -5.80 5.37
N LEU A 20 2.48 -7.10 5.17
CA LEU A 20 1.12 -7.65 5.06
C LEU A 20 0.33 -7.47 6.36
N TYR A 21 0.97 -7.67 7.52
CA TYR A 21 0.34 -7.45 8.81
C TYR A 21 -0.07 -5.98 8.98
N ASP A 22 0.83 -5.05 8.67
CA ASP A 22 0.57 -3.60 8.71
C ASP A 22 -0.55 -3.19 7.77
N ILE A 23 -0.57 -3.73 6.54
CA ILE A 23 -1.64 -3.48 5.58
C ILE A 23 -2.97 -3.95 6.16
N LYS A 24 -3.05 -5.18 6.70
CA LYS A 24 -4.30 -5.71 7.29
C LYS A 24 -4.80 -4.87 8.46
N MET A 25 -3.91 -4.42 9.34
CA MET A 25 -4.28 -3.57 10.48
C MET A 25 -4.79 -2.19 10.04
N ASN A 26 -4.10 -1.56 9.09
CA ASN A 26 -4.43 -0.20 8.64
C ASN A 26 -5.63 -0.17 7.69
N ARG A 27 -5.82 -1.23 6.89
CA ARG A 27 -6.94 -1.36 5.95
C ARG A 27 -8.29 -1.28 6.68
N ASN A 28 -8.43 -2.00 7.79
CA ASN A 28 -9.66 -1.99 8.59
C ASN A 28 -9.99 -0.60 9.15
N LYS A 29 -8.98 0.20 9.51
CA LYS A 29 -9.18 1.58 9.97
C LYS A 29 -9.65 2.46 8.81
N LYS A 30 -8.97 2.41 7.67
CA LYS A 30 -9.31 3.19 6.47
C LYS A 30 -10.69 2.86 5.91
N VAL A 31 -11.11 1.59 5.93
CA VAL A 31 -12.47 1.20 5.51
C VAL A 31 -13.53 1.88 6.38
N LYS A 32 -13.36 1.89 7.71
CA LYS A 32 -14.31 2.57 8.62
C LYS A 32 -14.34 4.08 8.41
N GLU A 33 -13.19 4.70 8.17
CA GLU A 33 -13.09 6.13 7.83
C GLU A 33 -13.84 6.43 6.52
N LEU A 34 -13.67 5.59 5.50
CA LEU A 34 -14.38 5.72 4.22
C LEU A 34 -15.89 5.53 4.37
N GLU A 35 -16.33 4.56 5.16
CA GLU A 35 -17.76 4.36 5.48
C GLU A 35 -18.36 5.60 6.15
N THR A 36 -17.61 6.22 7.07
CA THR A 36 -18.02 7.45 7.77
C THR A 36 -18.13 8.62 6.79
N LEU A 37 -17.09 8.86 5.99
CA LEU A 37 -17.09 9.91 4.96
C LEU A 37 -18.19 9.70 3.92
N HIS A 38 -18.46 8.45 3.54
CA HIS A 38 -19.54 8.13 2.61
C HIS A 38 -20.91 8.46 3.20
N ALA A 39 -21.13 8.16 4.49
CA ALA A 39 -22.35 8.54 5.19
C ALA A 39 -22.50 10.07 5.28
N GLU A 40 -21.44 10.79 5.61
CA GLU A 40 -21.42 12.26 5.64
C GLU A 40 -21.72 12.88 4.27
N LEU A 41 -21.14 12.33 3.20
CA LEU A 41 -21.37 12.77 1.83
C LEU A 41 -22.82 12.58 1.39
N ASN A 42 -23.49 11.54 1.89
CA ASN A 42 -24.89 11.27 1.57
C ASN A 42 -25.86 12.18 2.34
N ASP A 43 -25.48 12.69 3.51
CA ASP A 43 -26.30 13.57 4.34
C ASP A 43 -26.27 15.04 3.87
N ILE A 44 -25.17 15.46 3.23
CA ILE A 44 -25.01 16.83 2.75
C ILE A 44 -25.51 17.03 1.32
N SER A 45 -26.15 18.17 1.08
CA SER A 45 -26.59 18.55 -0.28
C SER A 45 -25.39 18.84 -1.18
N LYS A 46 -25.43 18.33 -2.42
CA LYS A 46 -24.38 18.57 -3.43
C LYS A 46 -24.30 20.03 -3.89
N THR A 47 -25.42 20.74 -3.80
CA THR A 47 -25.53 22.15 -4.20
C THR A 47 -26.16 22.97 -3.09
N VAL A 48 -25.73 24.22 -2.94
CA VAL A 48 -26.36 25.22 -2.07
C VAL A 48 -26.76 26.44 -2.89
N TYR A 49 -27.72 27.20 -2.41
CA TYR A 49 -28.04 28.50 -3.00
C TYR A 49 -26.99 29.52 -2.55
N ASP A 50 -26.51 30.33 -3.48
CA ASP A 50 -25.60 31.43 -3.22
C ASP A 50 -26.31 32.76 -3.49
N ASP A 51 -26.59 33.49 -2.42
CA ASP A 51 -27.28 34.78 -2.46
C ASP A 51 -26.47 35.84 -3.23
N ALA A 52 -25.13 35.70 -3.30
CA ALA A 52 -24.27 36.67 -4.00
C ALA A 52 -24.35 36.54 -5.53
N SER A 53 -24.54 35.31 -6.03
CA SER A 53 -24.65 35.02 -7.47
C SER A 53 -26.09 34.78 -7.93
N ASP A 54 -27.07 34.82 -7.03
CA ASP A 54 -28.48 34.50 -7.27
C ASP A 54 -28.65 33.14 -7.99
N SER A 55 -27.82 32.17 -7.61
CA SER A 55 -27.69 30.91 -8.33
C SER A 55 -27.40 29.71 -7.42
N ARG A 56 -27.55 28.49 -7.95
CA ARG A 56 -27.13 27.27 -7.25
C ARG A 56 -25.67 26.96 -7.58
N ILE A 57 -24.84 26.89 -6.56
CA ILE A 57 -23.43 26.51 -6.66
C ILE A 57 -23.19 25.13 -6.05
N ALA A 58 -22.06 24.52 -6.39
CA ALA A 58 -21.60 23.31 -5.70
C ALA A 58 -21.37 23.62 -4.21
N ASN A 59 -21.84 22.75 -3.32
CA ASN A 59 -21.65 22.92 -1.89
C ASN A 59 -20.15 22.77 -1.55
N PRO A 60 -19.46 23.81 -1.05
CA PRO A 60 -18.04 23.73 -0.75
C PRO A 60 -17.69 22.65 0.28
N LYS A 61 -18.62 22.34 1.21
CA LYS A 61 -18.44 21.23 2.16
C LYS A 61 -18.47 19.87 1.47
N TYR A 62 -19.38 19.70 0.51
CA TYR A 62 -19.46 18.47 -0.29
C TYR A 62 -18.20 18.27 -1.13
N VAL A 63 -17.72 19.32 -1.80
CA VAL A 63 -16.51 19.24 -2.62
C VAL A 63 -15.31 18.78 -1.78
N LYS A 64 -15.08 19.41 -0.62
CA LYS A 64 -13.97 19.04 0.28
C LYS A 64 -14.06 17.62 0.80
N LEU A 65 -15.24 17.20 1.28
CA LEU A 65 -15.45 15.83 1.77
C LEU A 65 -15.30 14.80 0.66
N PHE A 66 -15.69 15.16 -0.57
CA PHE A 66 -15.56 14.27 -1.73
C PHE A 66 -14.10 14.10 -2.15
N GLU A 67 -13.31 15.17 -2.09
CA GLU A 67 -11.86 15.11 -2.30
C GLU A 67 -11.20 14.19 -1.25
N GLU A 68 -11.50 14.39 0.04
CA GLU A 68 -10.97 13.53 1.11
C GLU A 68 -11.38 12.06 0.95
N PHE A 69 -12.64 11.80 0.60
CA PHE A 69 -13.12 10.46 0.29
C PHE A 69 -12.35 9.84 -0.88
N SER A 70 -12.12 10.60 -1.95
CA SER A 70 -11.41 10.14 -3.15
C SER A 70 -9.94 9.82 -2.84
N GLU A 71 -9.27 10.65 -2.04
CA GLU A 71 -7.90 10.42 -1.59
C GLU A 71 -7.80 9.13 -0.77
N LYS A 72 -8.66 8.95 0.24
CA LYS A 72 -8.67 7.74 1.06
C LYS A 72 -9.03 6.49 0.26
N GLN A 73 -9.91 6.59 -0.74
CA GLN A 73 -10.23 5.49 -1.63
C GLN A 73 -9.02 5.10 -2.48
N LYS A 74 -8.26 6.08 -2.97
CA LYS A 74 -7.01 5.84 -3.69
C LYS A 74 -5.97 5.14 -2.81
N GLU A 75 -5.77 5.62 -1.58
CA GLU A 75 -4.85 4.97 -0.63
C GLU A 75 -5.25 3.52 -0.35
N LEU A 76 -6.54 3.22 -0.23
CA LEU A 76 -7.03 1.85 -0.04
C LEU A 76 -6.71 0.97 -1.26
N SER A 77 -6.90 1.51 -2.47
CA SER A 77 -6.55 0.82 -3.72
C SER A 77 -5.05 0.51 -3.80
N GLU A 78 -4.19 1.47 -3.44
CA GLU A 78 -2.74 1.29 -3.40
C GLU A 78 -2.33 0.21 -2.37
N MET A 79 -3.03 0.13 -1.23
CA MET A 79 -2.83 -0.92 -0.24
C MET A 79 -3.23 -2.31 -0.78
N ASP A 80 -4.37 -2.42 -1.47
CA ASP A 80 -4.84 -3.68 -2.06
C ASP A 80 -3.91 -4.16 -3.20
N GLU A 81 -3.39 -3.23 -4.02
CA GLU A 81 -2.37 -3.52 -5.03
C GLU A 81 -1.07 -4.01 -4.40
N THR A 82 -0.63 -3.36 -3.31
CA THR A 82 0.58 -3.76 -2.58
C THR A 82 0.41 -5.12 -1.92
N GLN A 83 -0.76 -5.40 -1.34
CA GLN A 83 -1.08 -6.71 -0.77
C GLN A 83 -1.00 -7.81 -1.83
N THR A 84 -1.68 -7.61 -2.97
CA THR A 84 -1.69 -8.57 -4.08
C THR A 84 -0.28 -8.84 -4.60
N TYR A 85 0.54 -7.78 -4.71
CA TYR A 85 1.94 -7.89 -5.11
C TYR A 85 2.75 -8.74 -4.13
N ILE A 86 2.62 -8.49 -2.82
CA ILE A 86 3.36 -9.23 -1.80
C ILE A 86 2.92 -10.69 -1.75
N GLU A 87 1.61 -10.96 -1.77
CA GLU A 87 1.07 -12.33 -1.76
C GLU A 87 1.58 -13.13 -2.97
N SER A 88 1.59 -12.51 -4.16
CA SER A 88 2.16 -13.13 -5.36
C SER A 88 3.66 -13.44 -5.21
N LYS A 89 4.43 -12.58 -4.53
CA LYS A 89 5.88 -12.77 -4.36
C LYS A 89 6.21 -13.80 -3.28
N LEU A 90 5.43 -13.87 -2.21
CA LEU A 90 5.54 -14.93 -1.22
C LEU A 90 5.24 -16.30 -1.83
N GLN A 91 4.20 -16.40 -2.67
CA GLN A 91 3.90 -17.64 -3.39
C GLN A 91 5.04 -18.03 -4.34
N GLU A 92 5.62 -17.06 -5.05
CA GLU A 92 6.78 -17.31 -5.93
C GLU A 92 7.98 -17.88 -5.15
N LEU A 93 8.25 -17.36 -3.94
CA LEU A 93 9.31 -17.88 -3.06
C LEU A 93 9.02 -19.33 -2.62
N GLU A 94 7.80 -19.62 -2.19
CA GLU A 94 7.37 -20.95 -1.77
C GLU A 94 7.48 -21.97 -2.93
N ASP A 95 7.03 -21.60 -4.13
CA ASP A 95 7.13 -22.41 -5.34
C ASP A 95 8.59 -22.72 -5.70
N ILE A 96 9.48 -21.73 -5.57
CA ILE A 96 10.91 -21.88 -5.83
C ILE A 96 11.53 -22.85 -4.81
N GLU A 97 11.19 -22.74 -3.54
CA GLU A 97 11.64 -23.69 -2.50
C GLU A 97 11.19 -25.11 -2.79
N GLU A 98 9.89 -25.31 -3.07
CA GLU A 98 9.35 -26.63 -3.37
C GLU A 98 10.05 -27.28 -4.57
N ARG A 99 10.28 -26.51 -5.65
CA ARG A 99 10.97 -27.02 -6.84
C ARG A 99 12.46 -27.29 -6.60
N SER A 100 13.07 -26.61 -5.62
CA SER A 100 14.47 -26.81 -5.26
C SER A 100 14.71 -28.03 -4.35
N LYS A 101 13.66 -28.56 -3.72
CA LYS A 101 13.73 -29.78 -2.89
C LYS A 101 14.30 -30.93 -3.73
N GLY A 102 15.53 -31.35 -3.41
CA GLY A 102 16.23 -32.45 -4.07
C GLY A 102 17.20 -32.07 -5.20
N LYS A 103 17.32 -30.78 -5.60
CA LYS A 103 18.31 -30.28 -6.59
C LYS A 103 19.24 -29.21 -6.00
N GLY A 104 19.77 -29.47 -4.81
CA GLY A 104 20.53 -28.49 -4.04
C GLY A 104 19.56 -27.49 -3.40
N ASN A 105 19.01 -27.86 -2.24
CA ASN A 105 18.02 -27.08 -1.51
C ASN A 105 18.43 -25.60 -1.45
N ILE A 106 17.52 -24.69 -1.83
CA ILE A 106 17.76 -23.25 -1.64
C ILE A 106 17.81 -22.98 -0.14
N ASN A 107 18.97 -22.49 0.32
CA ASN A 107 19.14 -22.04 1.69
C ASN A 107 18.76 -20.56 1.79
N LYS A 108 17.59 -20.26 2.35
CA LYS A 108 17.04 -18.90 2.45
C LYS A 108 17.90 -17.92 3.25
N SER A 109 18.68 -18.42 4.21
CA SER A 109 19.57 -17.60 5.05
C SER A 109 20.86 -17.20 4.32
N GLU A 110 21.22 -17.91 3.26
CA GLU A 110 22.46 -17.68 2.50
C GLU A 110 22.22 -17.04 1.14
N ASN A 111 21.10 -17.39 0.48
CA ASN A 111 20.76 -16.84 -0.83
C ASN A 111 20.29 -15.40 -0.71
N LYS A 112 20.94 -14.50 -1.47
CA LYS A 112 20.66 -13.07 -1.45
C LYS A 112 20.07 -12.60 -2.77
N ILE A 113 19.17 -11.63 -2.66
CA ILE A 113 18.61 -10.91 -3.80
C ILE A 113 18.83 -9.41 -3.60
N THR A 114 19.19 -8.73 -4.67
CA THR A 114 19.28 -7.27 -4.70
C THR A 114 17.95 -6.72 -5.19
N LEU A 115 17.30 -5.94 -4.35
CA LEU A 115 16.01 -5.34 -4.69
C LEU A 115 16.16 -4.17 -5.64
N THR A 116 15.13 -3.89 -6.43
CA THR A 116 15.04 -2.59 -7.11
C THR A 116 14.57 -1.53 -6.13
N LEU A 117 14.84 -0.25 -6.42
CA LEU A 117 14.35 0.84 -5.59
C LEU A 117 12.81 0.88 -5.50
N ASN A 118 12.12 0.46 -6.57
CA ASN A 118 10.66 0.35 -6.58
C ASN A 118 10.17 -0.73 -5.61
N ASP A 119 10.84 -1.88 -5.56
CA ASP A 119 10.53 -2.94 -4.59
C ASP A 119 10.75 -2.46 -3.15
N CYS A 120 11.82 -1.71 -2.92
CA CYS A 120 12.10 -1.13 -1.61
C CYS A 120 10.99 -0.17 -1.17
N LEU A 121 10.52 0.70 -2.07
CA LEU A 121 9.43 1.63 -1.80
C LEU A 121 8.12 0.91 -1.48
N LYS A 122 7.74 -0.10 -2.28
CA LYS A 122 6.52 -0.89 -2.05
C LYS A 122 6.55 -1.64 -0.72
N LEU A 123 7.71 -2.19 -0.38
CA LEU A 123 7.89 -3.00 0.84
C LEU A 123 8.21 -2.15 2.08
N GLY A 124 8.42 -0.83 1.94
CA GLY A 124 8.85 0.02 3.06
C GLY A 124 10.24 -0.32 3.58
N ILE A 125 11.12 -0.82 2.72
CA ILE A 125 12.47 -1.22 3.09
C ILE A 125 13.37 0.01 3.05
N GLU A 126 13.86 0.41 4.21
CA GLU A 126 14.85 1.49 4.32
C GLU A 126 16.17 1.08 3.69
N LEU A 127 16.75 2.00 2.91
CA LEU A 127 18.10 1.86 2.36
C LEU A 127 19.10 2.18 3.47
N GLU A 128 19.55 1.17 4.21
CA GLU A 128 20.69 1.34 5.11
C GLU A 128 21.92 1.76 4.28
N GLY A 129 22.25 3.05 4.34
CA GLY A 129 23.36 3.64 3.57
C GLY A 129 23.12 5.06 3.06
N SER A 130 21.89 5.57 3.05
CA SER A 130 21.64 7.00 2.77
C SER A 130 21.83 7.86 4.01
N VAL A 131 23.04 7.81 4.57
CA VAL A 131 23.57 8.92 5.36
C VAL A 131 23.83 10.04 4.38
N ILE A 132 22.82 10.86 4.08
CA ILE A 132 23.12 12.25 3.70
C ILE A 132 23.37 12.95 5.02
N LYS A 133 24.65 13.03 5.38
CA LYS A 133 25.15 14.01 6.35
C LYS A 133 24.96 15.41 5.79
#